data_AF-A0A7W1PT79-F1
#
_entry.id   AF-A0A7W1PT79-F1
#
_cell.length_a   1.000
_cell.length_b   1.000
_cell.length_c   1.000
_cell.angle_alpha   90.00
_cell.angle_beta   90.00
_cell.angle_gamma   90.00
#
_symmetry.space_group_name_H-M   'P 1'
#
loop_
_entity.id
_entity.type
_entity.pdbx_description
1 polymer ?
#
loop_
_entity_poly.entity_id
_entity_poly.type
_entity_poly.pdbx_seq_one_letter_code
_entity_poly.pdbx_strand_id
1 'polypeptide(L)'
;MKYNEYKKLDLPKIAEEMLKLWKEEETFEKSVSNREGAKDYVFYEGPPSANGLPGIHHVMARSIKDIFCRYKTLKGFRVERKAGWDTHGLPIELSVEKTLGITKEDIGKKISIEDYNKACRKEVMKYTGIWNDLTEKMGYWVNMDDPYITYENKYIESVWNLLSEFYKKGLLYKGFTIQPYSPAAGTGLSTHELNQPGCYRTVKDTTVVAQFQLKRNEKSDFLYQDLGPEDIYFIAWTTTPWTLPSNTALAVGKNIDYLLVKTFNQYTGSPINIILAKKLFYKYFNEKNAELKLEDYKPGDKEIPYRTIAQFKGSELEGIRYEQLFPYAQPKDGDAFRVLLGDFVTTDDGTGIVHLAPSFGSDDFRVAKQNGIGSLTLVDLQGRFTAEVTDFAGEHVKEEYIEPDKFNTEFKPVDVKIAIKLKEENRAFKVEKYEHSYPHCWRTDKPVLYYPLDSWFVKTTEVKSRMMELNNTINWKPESTGTGRFGNWLENLVDWNLSRSRYWGIPIPIWTSEDRTEQICIGSAEQLKSEIAKSIEAGYMDKNHLENFKAGDFSKENYETFDLHRPYVDDIVLVSPTGKKMIREADLIDVWFDSGAMPYAQWHYPFENKEKFNTT
;
A
#
# COMPACT_ATOMS: atom_id res chain seq x y z
N MET A 1 63.16 9.07 -22.89
CA MET A 1 61.94 9.50 -22.20
C MET A 1 62.34 10.22 -20.92
N LYS A 2 61.86 11.45 -20.69
CA LYS A 2 61.95 12.10 -19.38
C LYS A 2 60.71 11.67 -18.60
N TYR A 3 60.88 11.12 -17.41
CA TYR A 3 59.77 10.80 -16.50
C TYR A 3 59.62 11.93 -15.48
N ASN A 4 58.39 12.27 -15.14
CA ASN A 4 58.12 13.23 -14.06
C ASN A 4 58.46 12.58 -12.72
N GLU A 5 59.25 13.27 -11.90
CA GLU A 5 59.62 12.81 -10.55
C GLU A 5 58.73 13.51 -9.51
N TYR A 6 57.98 12.73 -8.74
CA TYR A 6 57.12 13.23 -7.67
C TYR A 6 57.76 12.95 -6.31
N LYS A 7 58.11 14.00 -5.56
CA LYS A 7 58.79 13.88 -4.25
C LYS A 7 57.87 13.42 -3.11
N LYS A 8 56.55 13.54 -3.28
CA LYS A 8 55.54 13.16 -2.29
C LYS A 8 54.28 12.68 -3.02
N LEU A 9 53.67 11.60 -2.52
CA LEU A 9 52.40 11.09 -3.01
C LEU A 9 51.25 11.94 -2.44
N ASP A 10 50.56 12.67 -3.30
CA ASP A 10 49.40 13.50 -2.97
C ASP A 10 48.21 13.08 -3.85
N LEU A 11 47.44 12.10 -3.36
CA LEU A 11 46.34 11.50 -4.12
C LEU A 11 45.20 12.49 -4.44
N PRO A 12 44.76 13.37 -3.51
CA PRO A 12 43.77 14.41 -3.83
C PRO A 12 44.22 15.31 -4.98
N LYS A 13 45.47 15.82 -4.93
CA LYS A 13 46.00 16.68 -5.98
C LYS A 13 46.10 15.95 -7.33
N ILE A 14 46.57 14.70 -7.32
CA ILE A 14 46.62 13.88 -8.54
C ILE A 14 45.21 13.66 -9.11
N ALA A 15 44.22 13.40 -8.26
CA ALA A 15 42.83 13.24 -8.69
C ALA A 15 42.28 14.54 -9.32
N GLU A 16 42.52 15.69 -8.71
CA GLU A 16 42.13 17.01 -9.27
C GLU A 16 42.79 17.26 -10.63
N GLU A 17 44.09 17.02 -10.76
CA GLU A 17 44.83 17.16 -12.03
C GLU A 17 44.28 16.22 -13.11
N MET A 18 43.96 14.97 -12.76
CA MET A 18 43.40 13.99 -13.68
C MET A 18 41.95 14.32 -14.10
N LEU A 19 41.10 14.79 -13.19
CA LEU A 19 39.75 15.24 -13.52
C LEU A 19 39.79 16.42 -14.48
N LYS A 20 40.68 17.38 -14.25
CA LYS A 20 40.89 18.52 -15.15
C LYS A 20 41.31 18.04 -16.54
N LEU A 21 42.27 17.12 -16.62
CA LEU A 21 42.72 16.55 -17.89
C LEU A 21 41.58 15.85 -18.63
N TRP A 22 40.80 15.00 -17.94
CA TRP A 22 39.68 14.29 -18.55
C TRP A 22 38.63 15.22 -19.13
N LYS A 23 38.38 16.35 -18.47
CA LYS A 23 37.45 17.39 -18.91
C LYS A 23 37.97 18.15 -20.13
N GLU A 24 39.23 18.61 -20.09
CA GLU A 24 39.86 19.30 -21.21
C GLU A 24 39.96 18.42 -22.47
N GLU A 25 40.14 17.12 -22.28
CA GLU A 25 40.25 16.16 -23.37
C GLU A 25 38.90 15.52 -23.77
N GLU A 26 37.78 15.82 -23.11
CA GLU A 26 36.49 15.15 -23.34
C GLU A 26 36.63 13.61 -23.33
N THR A 27 37.37 13.10 -22.33
CA THR A 27 37.81 11.70 -22.32
C THR A 27 36.63 10.73 -22.27
N PHE A 28 35.56 11.08 -21.56
CA PHE A 28 34.37 10.24 -21.46
C PHE A 28 33.67 10.14 -22.82
N GLU A 29 33.38 11.29 -23.46
CA GLU A 29 32.72 11.40 -24.75
C GLU A 29 33.52 10.66 -25.82
N LYS A 30 34.84 10.88 -25.87
CA LYS A 30 35.75 10.17 -26.78
C LYS A 30 35.80 8.67 -26.51
N SER A 31 35.62 8.23 -25.26
CA SER A 31 35.56 6.80 -24.95
C SER A 31 34.34 6.11 -25.59
N VAL A 32 33.26 6.86 -25.82
CA VAL A 32 32.04 6.40 -26.49
C VAL A 32 32.15 6.57 -28.00
N SER A 33 32.50 7.78 -28.49
CA SER A 33 32.51 8.09 -29.92
C SER A 33 33.58 7.34 -30.71
N ASN A 34 34.75 7.07 -30.13
CA ASN A 34 35.79 6.25 -30.78
C ASN A 34 35.41 4.76 -30.93
N ARG A 35 34.20 4.38 -30.49
CA ARG A 35 33.63 3.03 -30.62
C ARG A 35 32.31 3.03 -31.39
N GLU A 36 32.08 4.04 -32.22
CA GLU A 36 30.95 4.03 -33.13
C GLU A 36 30.97 2.77 -34.02
N GLY A 37 29.83 2.09 -34.16
CA GLY A 37 29.69 0.81 -34.85
C GLY A 37 30.14 -0.43 -34.06
N ALA A 38 30.72 -0.28 -32.86
CA ALA A 38 30.99 -1.41 -31.97
C ALA A 38 29.70 -1.96 -31.34
N LYS A 39 29.79 -3.15 -30.72
CA LYS A 39 28.66 -3.73 -29.98
C LYS A 39 28.34 -2.88 -28.75
N ASP A 40 27.07 -2.52 -28.61
CA ASP A 40 26.60 -1.79 -27.44
C ASP A 40 26.59 -2.66 -26.18
N TYR A 41 26.91 -2.02 -25.06
CA TYR A 41 26.68 -2.53 -23.72
C TYR A 41 25.81 -1.52 -22.99
N VAL A 42 24.55 -1.91 -22.83
CA VAL A 42 23.49 -1.08 -22.29
C VAL A 42 23.61 -1.01 -20.78
N PHE A 43 23.54 0.21 -20.27
CA PHE A 43 23.60 0.49 -18.86
C PHE A 43 22.45 1.40 -18.44
N TYR A 44 21.73 0.99 -17.41
CA TYR A 44 20.68 1.77 -16.79
C TYR A 44 21.10 2.27 -15.42
N GLU A 45 21.08 3.59 -15.23
CA GLU A 45 21.22 4.22 -13.94
C GLU A 45 19.84 4.33 -13.28
N GLY A 46 19.59 3.57 -12.22
CA GLY A 46 18.42 3.80 -11.38
C GLY A 46 18.41 5.25 -10.87
N PRO A 47 17.37 6.04 -11.14
CA PRO A 47 17.38 7.48 -10.88
C PRO A 47 17.39 7.74 -9.36
N PRO A 48 18.37 8.47 -8.81
CA PRO A 48 18.29 8.92 -7.43
C PRO A 48 17.17 9.96 -7.27
N SER A 49 16.54 9.97 -6.09
CA SER A 49 15.66 11.06 -5.69
C SER A 49 16.50 12.30 -5.38
N ALA A 50 16.20 13.44 -6.01
CA ALA A 50 16.97 14.68 -5.82
C ALA A 50 16.53 15.49 -4.58
N ASN A 51 15.90 14.85 -3.61
CA ASN A 51 15.30 15.50 -2.43
C ASN A 51 16.21 15.56 -1.20
N GLY A 52 17.47 15.13 -1.31
CA GLY A 52 18.41 15.08 -0.20
C GLY A 52 19.87 15.02 -0.60
N LEU A 53 20.75 15.13 0.40
CA LEU A 53 22.20 15.05 0.22
C LEU A 53 22.63 13.61 -0.10
N PRO A 54 23.62 13.41 -0.98
CA PRO A 54 24.14 12.08 -1.24
C PRO A 54 24.89 11.52 -0.01
N GLY A 55 24.53 10.31 0.42
CA GLY A 55 25.28 9.53 1.43
C GLY A 55 26.30 8.54 0.83
N ILE A 56 27.06 7.88 1.72
CA ILE A 56 28.11 6.90 1.35
C ILE A 56 27.60 5.72 0.50
N HIS A 57 26.34 5.32 0.71
CA HIS A 57 25.71 4.24 -0.07
C HIS A 57 25.59 4.60 -1.56
N HIS A 58 25.43 5.88 -1.91
CA HIS A 58 25.45 6.32 -3.31
C HIS A 58 26.83 6.20 -3.94
N VAL A 59 27.88 6.57 -3.20
CA VAL A 59 29.27 6.41 -3.65
C VAL A 59 29.58 4.94 -3.90
N MET A 60 29.21 4.06 -2.96
CA MET A 60 29.42 2.61 -3.12
C MET A 60 28.69 2.07 -4.36
N ALA A 61 27.42 2.40 -4.54
CA ALA A 61 26.63 1.94 -5.69
C ALA A 61 27.24 2.44 -7.02
N ARG A 62 27.56 3.74 -7.11
CA ARG A 62 28.12 4.35 -8.33
C ARG A 62 29.51 3.82 -8.66
N SER A 63 30.37 3.57 -7.67
CA SER A 63 31.68 2.95 -7.90
C SER A 63 31.56 1.58 -8.56
N ILE A 64 30.63 0.74 -8.10
CA ILE A 64 30.40 -0.59 -8.70
C ILE A 64 29.93 -0.43 -10.15
N LYS A 65 28.93 0.43 -10.39
CA LYS A 65 28.38 0.68 -11.73
C LYS A 65 29.46 1.18 -12.70
N ASP A 66 30.26 2.15 -12.28
CA ASP A 66 31.32 2.74 -13.09
C ASP A 66 32.41 1.74 -13.48
N ILE A 67 32.86 0.91 -12.53
CA ILE A 67 33.90 -0.10 -12.75
C ILE A 67 33.52 -1.03 -13.89
N PHE A 68 32.28 -1.56 -13.88
CA PHE A 68 31.83 -2.47 -14.94
C PHE A 68 31.66 -1.77 -16.29
N CYS A 69 31.13 -0.54 -16.29
CA CYS A 69 31.01 0.23 -17.52
C CYS A 69 32.39 0.52 -18.13
N ARG A 70 33.37 0.95 -17.33
CA ARG A 70 34.76 1.16 -17.79
C ARG A 70 35.39 -0.13 -18.29
N TYR A 71 35.21 -1.24 -17.56
CA TYR A 71 35.70 -2.56 -17.97
C TYR A 71 35.14 -2.96 -19.34
N LYS A 72 33.84 -2.75 -19.58
CA LYS A 72 33.21 -3.05 -20.88
C LYS A 72 33.73 -2.16 -22.00
N THR A 73 33.93 -0.87 -21.73
CA THR A 73 34.58 0.05 -22.68
C THR A 73 35.99 -0.45 -23.05
N LEU A 74 36.79 -0.90 -22.08
CA LEU A 74 38.12 -1.48 -22.32
C LEU A 74 38.08 -2.81 -23.08
N LYS A 75 36.98 -3.56 -22.98
CA LYS A 75 36.74 -4.78 -23.77
C LYS A 75 36.22 -4.51 -25.19
N GLY A 76 36.12 -3.25 -25.59
CA GLY A 76 35.74 -2.84 -26.95
C GLY A 76 34.25 -2.59 -27.16
N PHE A 77 33.44 -2.60 -26.09
CA PHE A 77 32.01 -2.26 -26.19
C PHE A 77 31.81 -0.75 -26.21
N ARG A 78 30.81 -0.27 -26.95
CA ARG A 78 30.28 1.08 -26.79
C ARG A 78 29.36 1.10 -25.58
N VAL A 79 29.61 2.01 -24.63
CA VAL A 79 28.89 2.06 -23.35
C VAL A 79 28.35 3.47 -23.14
N GLU A 80 27.15 3.72 -23.65
CA GLU A 80 26.43 4.97 -23.37
C GLU A 80 25.85 4.95 -21.96
N ARG A 81 25.90 6.10 -21.28
CA ARG A 81 25.51 6.22 -19.88
C ARG A 81 24.73 7.51 -19.70
N LYS A 82 23.42 7.38 -19.47
CA LYS A 82 22.52 8.51 -19.26
C LYS A 82 22.13 8.56 -17.78
N ALA A 83 22.26 9.74 -17.16
CA ALA A 83 21.74 9.96 -15.81
C ALA A 83 20.24 10.26 -15.84
N GLY A 84 19.62 10.26 -14.67
CA GLY A 84 18.30 10.83 -14.52
C GLY A 84 17.92 11.03 -13.07
N TRP A 85 16.76 11.65 -12.87
CA TRP A 85 16.29 12.09 -11.57
C TRP A 85 14.87 11.61 -11.32
N ASP A 86 14.68 11.01 -10.14
CA ASP A 86 13.36 10.69 -9.64
C ASP A 86 12.82 11.91 -8.87
N THR A 87 11.76 12.49 -9.40
CA THR A 87 11.31 13.84 -9.05
C THR A 87 9.88 13.90 -8.55
N HIS A 88 9.26 12.75 -8.27
CA HIS A 88 7.88 12.66 -7.80
C HIS A 88 7.74 11.97 -6.44
N GLY A 89 6.54 12.04 -5.89
CA GLY A 89 6.12 11.22 -4.76
C GLY A 89 6.33 11.87 -3.40
N LEU A 90 5.93 11.10 -2.39
CA LEU A 90 5.80 11.53 -1.00
C LEU A 90 7.05 12.19 -0.40
N PRO A 91 8.28 11.70 -0.64
CA PRO A 91 9.46 12.28 -0.02
C PRO A 91 9.69 13.76 -0.36
N ILE A 92 9.22 14.21 -1.53
CA ILE A 92 9.34 15.61 -1.98
C ILE A 92 8.22 16.45 -1.37
N GLU A 93 6.99 15.96 -1.44
CA GLU A 93 5.82 16.59 -0.82
C GLU A 93 6.08 16.91 0.66
N LEU A 94 6.63 15.96 1.41
CA LEU A 94 6.97 16.16 2.83
C LEU A 94 8.06 17.21 3.06
N SER A 95 9.08 17.27 2.19
CA SER A 95 10.13 18.28 2.30
C SER A 95 9.57 19.69 2.09
N VAL A 96 8.67 19.83 1.12
CA VAL A 96 8.00 21.09 0.79
C VAL A 96 7.03 21.50 1.89
N GLU A 97 6.20 20.57 2.38
CA GLU A 97 5.29 20.80 3.52
C GLU A 97 6.06 21.33 4.73
N LYS A 98 7.18 20.68 5.09
CA LYS A 98 8.06 21.12 6.18
C LYS A 98 8.66 22.50 5.93
N THR A 99 9.11 22.77 4.71
CA THR A 99 9.77 24.04 4.34
C THR A 99 8.80 25.22 4.37
N LEU A 100 7.56 24.99 3.94
CA LEU A 100 6.49 25.99 3.92
C LEU A 100 5.75 26.10 5.26
N GLY A 101 5.99 25.16 6.19
CA GLY A 101 5.27 25.10 7.46
C GLY A 101 3.77 24.82 7.28
N ILE A 102 3.43 24.04 6.26
CA ILE A 102 2.05 23.67 5.92
C ILE A 102 1.84 22.16 6.11
N THR A 103 0.58 21.77 6.10
CA THR A 103 0.16 20.37 6.07
C THR A 103 -0.61 20.08 4.78
N LYS A 104 -0.80 18.80 4.45
CA LYS A 104 -1.65 18.37 3.33
C LYS A 104 -3.02 19.07 3.24
N GLU A 105 -3.66 19.41 4.37
CA GLU A 105 -4.98 20.05 4.41
C GLU A 105 -4.96 21.53 4.04
N ASP A 106 -3.80 22.17 4.14
CA ASP A 106 -3.61 23.56 3.74
C ASP A 106 -3.55 23.70 2.20
N ILE A 107 -3.29 22.59 1.50
CA ILE A 107 -3.25 22.53 0.04
C ILE A 107 -4.69 22.60 -0.50
N GLY A 108 -4.95 23.59 -1.35
CA GLY A 108 -6.28 23.97 -1.81
C GLY A 108 -7.02 24.95 -0.89
N LYS A 109 -6.48 25.27 0.30
CA LYS A 109 -7.08 26.23 1.25
C LYS A 109 -6.21 27.46 1.49
N LYS A 110 -4.98 27.26 1.98
CA LYS A 110 -3.99 28.33 2.25
C LYS A 110 -3.01 28.52 1.10
N ILE A 111 -2.70 27.44 0.38
CA ILE A 111 -1.88 27.46 -0.84
C ILE A 111 -2.65 26.76 -1.95
N SER A 112 -2.59 27.25 -3.18
CA SER A 112 -3.20 26.57 -4.32
C SER A 112 -2.45 25.26 -4.62
N ILE A 113 -3.11 24.27 -5.26
CA ILE A 113 -2.43 23.05 -5.72
C ILE A 113 -1.31 23.41 -6.71
N GLU A 114 -1.55 24.43 -7.55
CA GLU A 114 -0.58 24.95 -8.50
C GLU A 114 0.69 25.47 -7.80
N ASP A 115 0.54 26.37 -6.83
CA ASP A 115 1.69 26.96 -6.12
C ASP A 115 2.44 25.91 -5.29
N TYR A 116 1.71 24.94 -4.73
CA TYR A 116 2.30 23.80 -4.04
C TYR A 116 3.15 22.94 -4.98
N ASN A 117 2.63 22.59 -6.16
CA ASN A 117 3.35 21.78 -7.15
C ASN A 117 4.54 22.55 -7.75
N LYS A 118 4.44 23.88 -7.92
CA LYS A 118 5.59 24.74 -8.26
C LYS A 118 6.67 24.69 -7.19
N ALA A 119 6.29 24.72 -5.91
CA ALA A 119 7.23 24.58 -4.80
C ALA A 119 7.91 23.20 -4.80
N CYS A 120 7.16 22.13 -5.08
CA CYS A 120 7.71 20.78 -5.27
C CYS A 120 8.74 20.73 -6.40
N ARG A 121 8.38 21.23 -7.59
CA ARG A 121 9.29 21.29 -8.75
C ARG A 121 10.60 22.04 -8.42
N LYS A 122 10.52 23.13 -7.65
CA LYS A 122 11.69 23.90 -7.21
C LYS A 122 12.55 23.15 -6.19
N GLU A 123 11.94 22.49 -5.20
CA GLU A 123 12.68 21.82 -4.12
C GLU A 123 13.51 20.64 -4.64
N VAL A 124 12.99 19.90 -5.63
CA VAL A 124 13.71 18.75 -6.22
C VAL A 124 15.02 19.17 -6.91
N MET A 125 15.05 20.34 -7.54
CA MET A 125 16.24 20.77 -8.26
C MET A 125 17.33 21.32 -7.32
N LYS A 126 17.00 21.60 -6.06
CA LYS A 126 17.89 22.24 -5.08
C LYS A 126 19.18 21.46 -4.81
N TYR A 127 19.11 20.12 -4.78
CA TYR A 127 20.27 19.29 -4.45
C TYR A 127 21.06 18.82 -5.68
N THR A 128 20.53 19.00 -6.89
CA THR A 128 21.17 18.50 -8.13
C THR A 128 22.60 18.98 -8.30
N GLY A 129 22.89 20.25 -7.99
CA GLY A 129 24.26 20.79 -8.05
C GLY A 129 25.25 20.08 -7.13
N ILE A 130 24.84 19.72 -5.91
CA ILE A 130 25.68 18.97 -4.95
C ILE A 130 25.93 17.55 -5.45
N TRP A 131 24.92 16.93 -6.05
CA TRP A 131 25.07 15.63 -6.65
C TRP A 131 25.97 15.65 -7.89
N ASN A 132 25.90 16.70 -8.72
CA ASN A 132 26.77 16.87 -9.88
C ASN A 132 28.24 16.99 -9.43
N ASP A 133 28.50 17.82 -8.43
CA ASP A 133 29.84 17.97 -7.81
C ASP A 133 30.38 16.63 -7.28
N LEU A 134 29.56 15.85 -6.56
CA LEU A 134 29.97 14.53 -6.09
C LEU A 134 30.27 13.57 -7.27
N THR A 135 29.42 13.58 -8.30
CA THR A 135 29.56 12.74 -9.51
C THR A 135 30.91 12.99 -10.20
N GLU A 136 31.26 14.27 -10.39
CA GLU A 136 32.52 14.70 -10.99
C GLU A 136 33.70 14.32 -10.08
N LYS A 137 33.65 14.66 -8.79
CA LYS A 137 34.74 14.38 -7.83
C LYS A 137 35.06 12.90 -7.67
N MET A 138 34.06 12.03 -7.72
CA MET A 138 34.29 10.59 -7.62
C MET A 138 34.72 9.95 -8.94
N GLY A 139 34.77 10.72 -10.04
CA GLY A 139 35.12 10.24 -11.37
C GLY A 139 34.06 9.33 -11.98
N TYR A 140 32.78 9.46 -11.59
CA TYR A 140 31.71 8.66 -12.16
C TYR A 140 31.32 9.19 -13.53
N TRP A 141 31.77 8.52 -14.61
CA TRP A 141 31.47 8.94 -15.97
C TRP A 141 30.03 8.58 -16.33
N VAL A 142 29.19 9.61 -16.47
CA VAL A 142 27.78 9.53 -16.89
C VAL A 142 27.38 10.88 -17.51
N ASN A 143 26.54 10.87 -18.53
CA ASN A 143 26.05 12.10 -19.14
C ASN A 143 25.05 12.79 -18.18
N MET A 144 25.46 13.96 -17.67
CA MET A 144 24.67 14.84 -16.80
C MET A 144 24.15 16.09 -17.52
N ASP A 145 24.48 16.28 -18.80
CA ASP A 145 24.07 17.44 -19.60
C ASP A 145 22.64 17.29 -20.12
N ASP A 146 22.23 16.04 -20.40
CA ASP A 146 20.85 15.66 -20.79
C ASP A 146 20.34 14.53 -19.87
N PRO A 147 20.12 14.77 -18.57
CA PRO A 147 19.53 13.76 -17.69
C PRO A 147 18.02 13.64 -17.97
N TYR A 148 17.46 12.43 -17.94
CA TYR A 148 16.00 12.31 -17.97
C TYR A 148 15.41 12.73 -16.63
N ILE A 149 14.24 13.37 -16.63
CA ILE A 149 13.59 13.88 -15.42
C ILE A 149 12.13 13.42 -15.41
N THR A 150 11.69 12.77 -14.32
CA THR A 150 10.37 12.13 -14.30
C THR A 150 9.18 13.09 -14.39
N TYR A 151 9.34 14.38 -14.01
CA TYR A 151 8.31 15.41 -14.16
C TYR A 151 8.22 16.04 -15.55
N GLU A 152 9.03 15.64 -16.52
CA GLU A 152 8.97 16.23 -17.87
C GLU A 152 7.83 15.61 -18.67
N ASN A 153 7.07 16.44 -19.40
CA ASN A 153 5.87 15.97 -20.11
C ASN A 153 6.13 14.80 -21.07
N LYS A 154 7.31 14.75 -21.72
CA LYS A 154 7.71 13.60 -22.56
C LYS A 154 7.83 12.29 -21.77
N TYR A 155 8.41 12.38 -20.57
CA TYR A 155 8.52 11.24 -19.67
C TYR A 155 7.13 10.78 -19.23
N ILE A 156 6.28 11.73 -18.85
CA ILE A 156 4.89 11.49 -18.45
C ILE A 156 4.06 10.88 -19.57
N GLU A 157 4.19 11.39 -20.80
CA GLU A 157 3.47 10.88 -21.96
C GLU A 157 3.86 9.42 -22.26
N SER A 158 5.14 9.07 -22.12
CA SER A 158 5.60 7.67 -22.25
C SER A 158 4.98 6.78 -21.17
N VAL A 159 4.90 7.28 -19.94
CA VAL A 159 4.25 6.56 -18.84
C VAL A 159 2.75 6.39 -19.09
N TRP A 160 2.07 7.43 -19.58
CA TRP A 160 0.67 7.37 -19.99
C TRP A 160 0.44 6.37 -21.11
N ASN A 161 1.37 6.30 -22.08
CA ASN A 161 1.33 5.29 -23.12
C ASN A 161 1.36 3.87 -22.54
N LEU A 162 2.31 3.58 -21.64
CA LEU A 162 2.41 2.28 -20.97
C LEU A 162 1.14 1.93 -20.18
N LEU A 163 0.57 2.90 -19.45
CA LEU A 163 -0.69 2.73 -18.74
C LEU A 163 -1.86 2.45 -19.69
N SER A 164 -1.91 3.14 -20.84
CA SER A 164 -2.92 2.90 -21.86
C SER A 164 -2.80 1.50 -22.47
N GLU A 165 -1.58 0.99 -22.65
CA GLU A 165 -1.37 -0.39 -23.10
C GLU A 165 -1.80 -1.42 -22.05
N PHE A 166 -1.58 -1.14 -20.77
CA PHE A 166 -2.10 -1.99 -19.69
C PHE A 166 -3.63 -1.95 -19.64
N TYR A 167 -4.23 -0.77 -19.84
CA TYR A 167 -5.67 -0.58 -19.92
C TYR A 167 -6.28 -1.38 -21.08
N LYS A 168 -5.74 -1.25 -22.30
CA LYS A 168 -6.19 -2.00 -23.49
C LYS A 168 -6.10 -3.52 -23.31
N LYS A 169 -5.09 -4.00 -22.56
CA LYS A 169 -4.91 -5.41 -22.23
C LYS A 169 -5.79 -5.89 -21.06
N GLY A 170 -6.61 -5.02 -20.47
CA GLY A 170 -7.46 -5.37 -19.32
C GLY A 170 -6.70 -5.60 -18.01
N LEU A 171 -5.44 -5.14 -17.94
CA LEU A 171 -4.55 -5.29 -16.79
C LEU A 171 -4.76 -4.18 -15.75
N LEU A 172 -5.34 -3.04 -16.12
CA LEU A 172 -5.76 -2.02 -15.17
C LEU A 172 -7.21 -2.24 -14.74
N TYR A 173 -7.46 -2.20 -13.44
CA TYR A 173 -8.82 -2.26 -12.90
C TYR A 173 -8.93 -1.46 -11.61
N LYS A 174 -10.17 -1.03 -11.32
CA LYS A 174 -10.51 -0.39 -10.05
C LYS A 174 -10.94 -1.46 -9.05
N GLY A 175 -10.33 -1.45 -7.88
CA GLY A 175 -10.68 -2.28 -6.74
C GLY A 175 -10.60 -1.46 -5.46
N PHE A 176 -10.38 -2.12 -4.34
CA PHE A 176 -10.14 -1.44 -3.07
C PHE A 176 -8.97 -2.08 -2.32
N THR A 177 -8.29 -1.28 -1.51
CA THR A 177 -7.31 -1.77 -0.52
C THR A 177 -7.74 -1.33 0.86
N ILE A 178 -7.41 -2.14 1.86
CA ILE A 178 -7.56 -1.73 3.25
C ILE A 178 -6.41 -0.79 3.58
N GLN A 179 -6.73 0.48 3.81
CA GLN A 179 -5.77 1.53 4.10
C GLN A 179 -6.10 2.21 5.43
N PRO A 180 -5.11 2.77 6.13
CA PRO A 180 -5.39 3.69 7.22
C PRO A 180 -6.18 4.89 6.69
N TYR A 181 -7.29 5.21 7.33
CA TYR A 181 -8.23 6.24 6.94
C TYR A 181 -8.61 7.07 8.16
N SER A 182 -8.62 8.39 8.01
CA SER A 182 -9.10 9.31 9.05
C SER A 182 -10.51 9.77 8.69
N PRO A 183 -11.55 9.28 9.40
CA PRO A 183 -12.92 9.75 9.17
C PRO A 183 -13.09 11.25 9.42
N ALA A 184 -12.40 11.77 10.43
CA ALA A 184 -12.42 13.20 10.75
C ALA A 184 -11.83 14.07 9.63
N ALA A 185 -10.81 13.58 8.91
CA ALA A 185 -10.20 14.31 7.79
C ALA A 185 -10.78 13.91 6.42
N GLY A 186 -11.59 12.86 6.35
CA GLY A 186 -12.19 12.37 5.10
C GLY A 186 -11.16 11.80 4.10
N THR A 187 -9.99 11.33 4.56
CA THR A 187 -8.89 10.94 3.67
C THR A 187 -8.07 9.76 4.17
N GLY A 188 -7.51 9.00 3.23
CA GLY A 188 -6.52 7.96 3.49
C GLY A 188 -5.18 8.55 3.96
N LEU A 189 -4.50 7.82 4.84
CA LEU A 189 -3.20 8.16 5.40
C LEU A 189 -2.16 7.13 4.99
N SER A 190 -0.94 7.59 4.70
CA SER A 190 0.19 6.69 4.48
C SER A 190 0.79 6.16 5.78
N THR A 191 1.55 5.07 5.69
CA THR A 191 2.33 4.52 6.81
C THR A 191 3.32 5.53 7.39
N HIS A 192 3.89 6.43 6.56
CA HIS A 192 4.77 7.48 7.07
C HIS A 192 4.02 8.50 7.93
N GLU A 193 2.81 8.89 7.51
CA GLU A 193 1.93 9.77 8.28
C GLU A 193 1.53 9.14 9.61
N LEU A 194 1.32 7.81 9.66
CA LEU A 194 1.07 7.09 10.91
C LEU A 194 2.30 6.97 11.82
N ASN A 195 3.50 7.02 11.24
CA ASN A 195 4.76 6.85 11.98
C ASN A 195 5.36 8.19 12.43
N GLN A 196 4.67 9.31 12.23
CA GLN A 196 5.12 10.59 12.79
C GLN A 196 5.09 10.54 14.34
N PRO A 197 6.01 11.25 15.02
CA PRO A 197 6.03 11.30 16.48
C PRO A 197 4.67 11.71 17.06
N GLY A 198 4.17 10.95 18.04
CA GLY A 198 2.89 11.23 18.72
C GLY A 198 1.63 10.70 18.03
N CYS A 199 1.76 10.03 16.87
CA CYS A 199 0.61 9.41 16.19
C CYS A 199 0.19 8.10 16.87
N TYR A 200 1.14 7.26 17.23
CA TYR A 200 0.88 6.11 18.07
C TYR A 200 0.78 6.55 19.51
N ARG A 201 -0.39 6.33 20.11
CA ARG A 201 -0.69 6.71 21.49
C ARG A 201 -1.16 5.51 22.26
N THR A 202 -0.76 5.46 23.52
CA THR A 202 -1.30 4.48 24.44
C THR A 202 -2.73 4.84 24.79
N VAL A 203 -3.67 3.96 24.45
CA VAL A 203 -5.11 4.13 24.73
C VAL A 203 -5.64 2.95 25.53
N LYS A 204 -6.75 3.18 26.23
CA LYS A 204 -7.41 2.18 27.08
C LYS A 204 -8.75 1.76 26.50
N ASP A 205 -8.71 0.80 25.58
CA ASP A 205 -9.89 0.29 24.88
C ASP A 205 -10.62 -0.79 25.68
N THR A 206 -11.93 -0.93 25.42
CA THR A 206 -12.72 -2.08 25.88
C THR A 206 -12.47 -3.25 24.95
N THR A 207 -11.91 -4.33 25.47
CA THR A 207 -11.67 -5.55 24.70
C THR A 207 -12.75 -6.58 24.97
N VAL A 208 -13.00 -7.43 23.98
CA VAL A 208 -13.98 -8.52 24.08
C VAL A 208 -13.33 -9.80 23.56
N VAL A 209 -13.48 -10.88 24.33
CA VAL A 209 -13.34 -12.25 23.85
C VAL A 209 -14.73 -12.73 23.47
N ALA A 210 -15.06 -12.66 22.19
CA ALA A 210 -16.37 -13.01 21.65
C ALA A 210 -16.50 -14.52 21.47
N GLN A 211 -17.69 -15.05 21.70
CA GLN A 211 -18.05 -16.47 21.56
C GLN A 211 -18.84 -16.68 20.26
N PHE A 212 -18.25 -17.38 19.32
CA PHE A 212 -18.85 -17.74 18.04
C PHE A 212 -19.35 -19.18 18.12
N GLN A 213 -20.66 -19.36 18.19
CA GLN A 213 -21.29 -20.67 18.33
C GLN A 213 -21.01 -21.53 17.10
N LEU A 214 -20.49 -22.72 17.29
CA LEU A 214 -20.22 -23.68 16.23
C LEU A 214 -21.54 -24.18 15.65
N LYS A 215 -21.63 -24.24 14.32
CA LYS A 215 -22.76 -24.84 13.62
C LYS A 215 -22.44 -26.29 13.28
N ARG A 216 -23.04 -27.23 14.03
CA ARG A 216 -22.79 -28.66 13.89
C ARG A 216 -23.08 -29.15 12.47
N ASN A 217 -22.11 -29.84 11.89
CA ASN A 217 -22.16 -30.55 10.62
C ASN A 217 -21.16 -31.73 10.61
N GLU A 218 -21.13 -32.49 9.51
CA GLU A 218 -20.25 -33.64 9.31
C GLU A 218 -18.76 -33.35 9.59
N LYS A 219 -18.28 -32.14 9.24
CA LYS A 219 -16.88 -31.74 9.49
C LYS A 219 -16.57 -31.51 10.95
N SER A 220 -17.56 -31.10 11.75
CA SER A 220 -17.41 -30.78 13.17
C SER A 220 -17.81 -31.93 14.11
N ASP A 221 -18.38 -33.03 13.60
CA ASP A 221 -18.96 -34.08 14.44
C ASP A 221 -17.93 -34.72 15.41
N PHE A 222 -16.65 -34.76 15.02
CA PHE A 222 -15.58 -35.24 15.89
C PHE A 222 -15.44 -34.40 17.18
N LEU A 223 -15.79 -33.11 17.12
CA LEU A 223 -15.73 -32.21 18.28
C LEU A 223 -16.86 -32.47 19.28
N TYR A 224 -17.88 -33.25 18.94
CA TYR A 224 -19.01 -33.58 19.83
C TYR A 224 -18.87 -34.96 20.47
N GLN A 225 -17.77 -35.68 20.20
CA GLN A 225 -17.48 -36.96 20.84
C GLN A 225 -17.26 -36.73 22.35
N ASP A 226 -17.92 -37.53 23.18
CA ASP A 226 -17.83 -37.48 24.65
C ASP A 226 -18.29 -36.14 25.29
N LEU A 227 -19.10 -35.37 24.59
CA LEU A 227 -19.69 -34.12 25.08
C LEU A 227 -21.18 -34.25 25.40
N GLY A 228 -21.63 -33.41 26.34
CA GLY A 228 -23.03 -33.27 26.68
C GLY A 228 -23.80 -32.45 25.64
N PRO A 229 -25.06 -32.06 25.94
CA PRO A 229 -25.90 -31.30 25.01
C PRO A 229 -25.46 -29.83 24.84
N GLU A 230 -24.38 -29.39 25.49
CA GLU A 230 -24.01 -27.98 25.54
C GLU A 230 -23.29 -27.53 24.27
N ASP A 231 -23.52 -26.29 23.86
CA ASP A 231 -22.95 -25.71 22.65
C ASP A 231 -21.42 -25.56 22.73
N ILE A 232 -20.79 -25.62 21.55
CA ILE A 232 -19.35 -25.38 21.37
C ILE A 232 -19.17 -23.99 20.78
N TYR A 233 -18.23 -23.23 21.32
CA TYR A 233 -17.91 -21.87 20.87
C TYR A 233 -16.43 -21.76 20.51
N PHE A 234 -16.14 -21.16 19.36
CA PHE A 234 -14.82 -20.58 19.13
C PHE A 234 -14.74 -19.26 19.89
N ILE A 235 -13.67 -19.06 20.66
CA ILE A 235 -13.45 -17.76 21.31
C ILE A 235 -12.37 -16.97 20.60
N ALA A 236 -12.71 -15.77 20.13
CA ALA A 236 -11.77 -14.86 19.47
C ALA A 236 -11.69 -13.53 20.23
N TRP A 237 -10.46 -13.06 20.45
CA TRP A 237 -10.21 -11.80 21.15
C TRP A 237 -10.08 -10.63 20.17
N THR A 238 -10.62 -9.47 20.54
CA THR A 238 -10.49 -8.22 19.79
C THR A 238 -10.34 -7.02 20.70
N THR A 239 -9.53 -6.05 20.27
CA THR A 239 -9.44 -4.70 20.84
C THR A 239 -10.38 -3.70 20.17
N THR A 240 -11.05 -4.10 19.09
CA THR A 240 -11.97 -3.27 18.30
C THR A 240 -13.37 -3.92 18.20
N PRO A 241 -14.16 -3.97 19.30
CA PRO A 241 -15.49 -4.58 19.29
C PRO A 241 -16.41 -4.08 18.18
N TRP A 242 -16.31 -2.80 17.78
CA TRP A 242 -17.06 -2.22 16.67
C TRP A 242 -16.86 -2.92 15.31
N THR A 243 -15.80 -3.71 15.14
CA THR A 243 -15.58 -4.51 13.91
C THR A 243 -16.35 -5.83 13.90
N LEU A 244 -16.81 -6.33 15.06
CA LEU A 244 -17.51 -7.61 15.20
C LEU A 244 -18.79 -7.73 14.36
N PRO A 245 -19.63 -6.67 14.19
CA PRO A 245 -20.76 -6.70 13.27
C PRO A 245 -20.38 -7.04 11.82
N SER A 246 -19.14 -6.75 11.43
CA SER A 246 -18.60 -6.99 10.09
C SER A 246 -17.75 -8.26 9.99
N ASN A 247 -17.79 -9.12 11.02
CA ASN A 247 -17.14 -10.42 10.99
C ASN A 247 -17.74 -11.32 9.90
N THR A 248 -16.87 -12.00 9.14
CA THR A 248 -17.29 -12.94 8.07
C THR A 248 -16.51 -14.25 8.07
N ALA A 249 -15.43 -14.38 8.84
CA ALA A 249 -14.71 -15.63 9.05
C ALA A 249 -13.95 -15.63 10.39
N LEU A 250 -13.39 -16.78 10.76
CA LEU A 250 -12.40 -16.90 11.84
C LEU A 250 -11.09 -17.44 11.25
N ALA A 251 -9.93 -17.04 11.76
CA ALA A 251 -8.64 -17.61 11.38
C ALA A 251 -8.00 -18.39 12.53
N VAL A 252 -7.39 -19.53 12.18
CA VAL A 252 -6.56 -20.36 13.06
C VAL A 252 -5.20 -20.64 12.40
N GLY A 253 -4.16 -20.83 13.20
CA GLY A 253 -2.84 -21.17 12.68
C GLY A 253 -2.73 -22.67 12.40
N LYS A 254 -2.35 -23.05 11.18
CA LYS A 254 -2.31 -24.45 10.71
C LYS A 254 -1.61 -25.42 11.67
N ASN A 255 -0.47 -25.01 12.23
CA ASN A 255 0.38 -25.86 13.07
C ASN A 255 0.21 -25.65 14.58
N ILE A 256 -0.69 -24.73 14.99
CA ILE A 256 -0.97 -24.42 16.40
C ILE A 256 -1.82 -25.53 17.01
N ASP A 257 -1.53 -25.89 18.26
CA ASP A 257 -2.35 -26.80 19.06
C ASP A 257 -3.49 -26.04 19.74
N TYR A 258 -4.72 -26.55 19.60
CA TYR A 258 -5.94 -26.02 20.20
C TYR A 258 -6.53 -27.02 21.19
N LEU A 259 -7.24 -26.50 22.19
CA LEU A 259 -7.94 -27.28 23.21
C LEU A 259 -9.44 -27.04 23.12
N LEU A 260 -10.21 -28.10 23.35
CA LEU A 260 -11.63 -28.02 23.65
C LEU A 260 -11.82 -28.15 25.16
N VAL A 261 -12.46 -27.15 25.77
CA VAL A 261 -12.55 -27.01 27.23
C VAL A 261 -14.01 -26.83 27.63
N LYS A 262 -14.50 -27.72 28.50
CA LYS A 262 -15.82 -27.60 29.13
C LYS A 262 -15.72 -26.70 30.37
N THR A 263 -16.57 -25.69 30.47
CA THR A 263 -16.58 -24.71 31.56
C THR A 263 -17.93 -23.98 31.65
N PHE A 264 -18.00 -22.85 32.35
CA PHE A 264 -19.18 -22.00 32.45
C PHE A 264 -18.88 -20.57 31.98
N ASN A 265 -19.88 -19.91 31.41
CA ASN A 265 -19.76 -18.50 31.07
C ASN A 265 -19.81 -17.64 32.34
N GLN A 266 -18.81 -16.79 32.56
CA GLN A 266 -18.72 -15.98 33.78
C GLN A 266 -19.80 -14.91 33.95
N TYR A 267 -20.52 -14.54 32.87
CA TYR A 267 -21.55 -13.52 32.91
C TYR A 267 -22.95 -14.13 33.08
N THR A 268 -23.25 -15.20 32.36
CA THR A 268 -24.58 -15.83 32.38
C THR A 268 -24.67 -17.04 33.31
N GLY A 269 -23.53 -17.60 33.73
CA GLY A 269 -23.45 -18.86 34.46
C GLY A 269 -23.80 -20.10 33.62
N SER A 270 -24.01 -19.95 32.30
CA SER A 270 -24.41 -21.05 31.43
C SER A 270 -23.25 -22.03 31.21
N PRO A 271 -23.49 -23.35 31.22
CA PRO A 271 -22.46 -24.32 30.84
C PRO A 271 -22.15 -24.19 29.34
N ILE A 272 -20.86 -24.18 29.00
CA ILE A 272 -20.35 -23.95 27.64
C ILE A 272 -19.14 -24.84 27.36
N ASN A 273 -18.89 -25.11 26.08
CA ASN A 273 -17.63 -25.68 25.62
C ASN A 273 -16.90 -24.66 24.74
N ILE A 274 -15.62 -24.42 24.97
CA ILE A 274 -14.87 -23.40 24.23
C ILE A 274 -13.61 -23.97 23.57
N ILE A 275 -13.24 -23.38 22.43
CA ILE A 275 -12.01 -23.69 21.70
C ILE A 275 -11.05 -22.51 21.74
N LEU A 276 -9.81 -22.76 22.17
CA LEU A 276 -8.71 -21.79 22.23
C LEU A 276 -7.35 -22.45 22.04
N ALA A 277 -6.31 -21.67 21.71
CA ALA A 277 -4.96 -22.19 21.57
C ALA A 277 -4.37 -22.64 22.91
N LYS A 278 -3.74 -23.83 22.92
CA LYS A 278 -3.15 -24.47 24.10
C LYS A 278 -2.17 -23.57 24.85
N LYS A 279 -1.33 -22.82 24.12
CA LYS A 279 -0.33 -21.93 24.72
C LYS A 279 -0.94 -20.75 25.48
N LEU A 280 -2.18 -20.35 25.14
CA LEU A 280 -2.89 -19.23 25.76
C LEU A 280 -3.90 -19.71 26.82
N PHE A 281 -3.99 -21.01 27.06
CA PHE A 281 -4.96 -21.61 27.98
C PHE A 281 -4.90 -21.01 29.39
N TYR A 282 -3.70 -20.96 29.99
CA TYR A 282 -3.50 -20.45 31.35
C TYR A 282 -3.67 -18.93 31.49
N LYS A 283 -3.87 -18.19 30.38
CA LYS A 283 -4.28 -16.77 30.42
C LYS A 283 -5.74 -16.62 30.86
N TYR A 284 -6.55 -17.65 30.62
CA TYR A 284 -7.99 -17.64 30.89
C TYR A 284 -8.40 -18.57 32.04
N PHE A 285 -7.60 -19.59 32.32
CA PHE A 285 -7.91 -20.61 33.32
C PHE A 285 -6.81 -20.70 34.38
N ASN A 286 -7.20 -20.57 35.64
CA ASN A 286 -6.30 -20.79 36.78
C ASN A 286 -6.11 -22.29 37.01
N GLU A 287 -4.87 -22.77 37.14
CA GLU A 287 -4.56 -24.19 37.39
C GLU A 287 -5.35 -24.78 38.57
N LYS A 288 -5.57 -23.99 39.62
CA LYS A 288 -6.29 -24.42 40.83
C LYS A 288 -7.74 -24.82 40.57
N ASN A 289 -8.36 -24.30 39.50
CA ASN A 289 -9.77 -24.56 39.21
C ASN A 289 -9.99 -25.87 38.46
N ALA A 290 -8.92 -26.57 38.05
CA ALA A 290 -9.01 -27.91 37.46
C ALA A 290 -9.46 -28.98 38.46
N GLU A 291 -9.21 -28.77 39.76
CA GLU A 291 -9.58 -29.70 40.82
C GLU A 291 -11.04 -29.53 41.29
N LEU A 292 -11.69 -28.43 40.90
CA LEU A 292 -13.07 -28.14 41.22
C LEU A 292 -14.01 -29.00 40.37
N LYS A 293 -15.08 -29.49 40.99
CA LYS A 293 -16.12 -30.26 40.30
C LYS A 293 -17.04 -29.33 39.53
N LEU A 294 -17.35 -29.68 38.28
CA LEU A 294 -18.25 -28.90 37.42
C LEU A 294 -19.66 -28.79 38.03
N GLU A 295 -20.10 -29.82 38.74
CA GLU A 295 -21.45 -29.92 39.32
C GLU A 295 -21.65 -29.00 40.54
N ASP A 296 -20.55 -28.56 41.16
CA ASP A 296 -20.58 -27.74 42.38
C ASP A 296 -20.63 -26.23 42.07
N TYR A 297 -20.45 -25.84 40.80
CA TYR A 297 -20.46 -24.44 40.38
C TYR A 297 -21.82 -23.79 40.54
N LYS A 298 -21.84 -22.58 41.11
CA LYS A 298 -23.03 -21.72 41.14
C LYS A 298 -22.77 -20.46 40.33
N PRO A 299 -23.76 -20.01 39.52
CA PRO A 299 -23.66 -18.73 38.80
C PRO A 299 -23.25 -17.59 39.73
N GLY A 300 -22.14 -16.91 39.39
CA GLY A 300 -21.57 -15.82 40.19
C GLY A 300 -20.38 -16.22 41.07
N ASP A 301 -20.04 -17.51 41.17
CA ASP A 301 -18.81 -17.95 41.85
C ASP A 301 -17.56 -17.41 41.13
N LYS A 302 -16.56 -16.98 41.92
CA LYS A 302 -15.31 -16.41 41.40
C LYS A 302 -14.41 -17.45 40.74
N GLU A 303 -14.37 -18.65 41.29
CA GLU A 303 -13.55 -19.75 40.78
C GLU A 303 -14.43 -20.65 39.90
N ILE A 304 -14.20 -20.58 38.59
CA ILE A 304 -14.99 -21.31 37.60
C ILE A 304 -14.27 -22.63 37.29
N PRO A 305 -14.88 -23.80 37.54
CA PRO A 305 -14.30 -25.08 37.19
C PRO A 305 -14.20 -25.26 35.67
N TYR A 306 -13.24 -26.07 35.24
CA TYR A 306 -13.10 -26.44 33.85
C TYR A 306 -12.55 -27.85 33.69
N ARG A 307 -12.76 -28.41 32.50
CA ARG A 307 -12.17 -29.69 32.11
C ARG A 307 -11.75 -29.66 30.65
N THR A 308 -10.50 -30.02 30.37
CA THR A 308 -10.02 -30.23 29.00
C THR A 308 -10.57 -31.54 28.46
N ILE A 309 -11.21 -31.48 27.30
CA ILE A 309 -11.92 -32.60 26.66
C ILE A 309 -11.07 -33.19 25.54
N ALA A 310 -10.52 -32.34 24.67
CA ALA A 310 -9.73 -32.78 23.51
C ALA A 310 -8.62 -31.78 23.16
N GLN A 311 -7.64 -32.24 22.38
CA GLN A 311 -6.60 -31.43 21.76
C GLN A 311 -6.51 -31.79 20.26
N PHE A 312 -6.37 -30.79 19.41
CA PHE A 312 -6.25 -30.94 17.95
C PHE A 312 -5.36 -29.84 17.35
N LYS A 313 -4.91 -30.04 16.11
CA LYS A 313 -4.19 -29.04 15.32
C LYS A 313 -5.15 -28.08 14.62
N GLY A 314 -4.70 -26.85 14.38
CA GLY A 314 -5.50 -25.85 13.65
C GLY A 314 -5.94 -26.30 12.26
N SER A 315 -5.16 -27.14 11.57
CA SER A 315 -5.55 -27.76 10.30
C SER A 315 -6.84 -28.59 10.38
N GLU A 316 -7.16 -29.15 11.54
CA GLU A 316 -8.36 -29.98 11.75
C GLU A 316 -9.62 -29.12 11.93
N LEU A 317 -9.46 -27.82 12.20
CA LEU A 317 -10.56 -26.86 12.36
C LEU A 317 -10.96 -26.19 11.05
N GLU A 318 -10.17 -26.36 9.98
CA GLU A 318 -10.39 -25.66 8.70
C GLU A 318 -11.76 -25.99 8.09
N GLY A 319 -12.51 -24.94 7.76
CA GLY A 319 -13.81 -25.04 7.13
C GLY A 319 -14.96 -25.42 8.06
N ILE A 320 -14.73 -25.56 9.37
CA ILE A 320 -15.81 -25.69 10.35
C ILE A 320 -16.64 -24.40 10.33
N ARG A 321 -17.97 -24.53 10.38
CA ARG A 321 -18.90 -23.41 10.32
C ARG A 321 -19.31 -22.95 11.71
N TYR A 322 -19.65 -21.68 11.82
CA TYR A 322 -20.17 -21.06 13.03
C TYR A 322 -21.36 -20.17 12.70
N GLU A 323 -22.17 -19.84 13.71
CA GLU A 323 -23.27 -18.90 13.61
C GLU A 323 -22.75 -17.47 13.62
N GLN A 324 -23.30 -16.62 12.75
CA GLN A 324 -22.95 -15.21 12.72
C GLN A 324 -23.21 -14.55 14.08
N LEU A 325 -22.22 -13.79 14.56
CA LEU A 325 -22.28 -13.15 15.88
C LEU A 325 -23.33 -12.03 15.94
N PHE A 326 -23.48 -11.26 14.86
CA PHE A 326 -24.46 -10.20 14.72
C PHE A 326 -25.18 -10.34 13.38
N PRO A 327 -26.40 -10.90 13.33
CA PRO A 327 -27.12 -11.19 12.10
C PRO A 327 -27.80 -9.94 11.50
N TYR A 328 -27.07 -8.83 11.38
CA TYR A 328 -27.57 -7.56 10.83
C TYR A 328 -27.59 -7.56 9.30
N ALA A 329 -26.54 -8.12 8.68
CA ALA A 329 -26.37 -8.18 7.23
C ALA A 329 -25.60 -9.43 6.82
N GLN A 330 -25.76 -9.83 5.56
CA GLN A 330 -25.03 -10.93 4.93
C GLN A 330 -24.14 -10.40 3.81
N PRO A 331 -22.92 -10.94 3.61
CA PRO A 331 -22.12 -10.64 2.43
C PRO A 331 -22.91 -10.92 1.15
N LYS A 332 -22.71 -10.10 0.11
CA LYS A 332 -23.40 -10.27 -1.19
C LYS A 332 -22.84 -11.45 -1.99
N ASP A 333 -21.60 -11.84 -1.71
CA ASP A 333 -20.83 -12.86 -2.39
C ASP A 333 -19.98 -13.68 -1.40
N GLY A 334 -19.38 -14.77 -1.88
CA GLY A 334 -18.49 -15.63 -1.11
C GLY A 334 -19.17 -16.57 -0.10
N ASP A 335 -18.39 -17.49 0.48
CA ASP A 335 -18.87 -18.51 1.43
C ASP A 335 -18.43 -18.22 2.88
N ALA A 336 -19.11 -17.27 3.50
CA ALA A 336 -18.79 -16.74 4.83
C ALA A 336 -19.13 -17.69 6.00
N PHE A 337 -18.74 -17.26 7.20
CA PHE A 337 -18.99 -17.87 8.51
C PHE A 337 -18.39 -19.27 8.67
N ARG A 338 -17.12 -19.38 8.27
CA ARG A 338 -16.29 -20.58 8.48
C ARG A 338 -14.89 -20.24 8.97
N VAL A 339 -14.24 -21.23 9.56
CA VAL A 339 -12.85 -21.16 10.01
C VAL A 339 -11.89 -21.32 8.81
N LEU A 340 -10.85 -20.50 8.77
CA LEU A 340 -9.81 -20.48 7.74
C LEU A 340 -8.43 -20.68 8.37
N LEU A 341 -7.47 -21.07 7.54
CA LEU A 341 -6.07 -21.08 7.93
C LEU A 341 -5.44 -19.70 7.69
N GLY A 342 -4.88 -19.10 8.74
CA GLY A 342 -4.15 -17.83 8.68
C GLY A 342 -2.69 -18.01 9.10
N ASP A 343 -1.76 -17.59 8.25
CA ASP A 343 -0.31 -17.63 8.51
C ASP A 343 0.15 -16.59 9.55
N PHE A 344 -0.63 -15.52 9.70
CA PHE A 344 -0.41 -14.41 10.62
C PHE A 344 -0.88 -14.67 12.06
N VAL A 345 -1.59 -15.78 12.31
CA VAL A 345 -2.12 -16.10 13.64
C VAL A 345 -0.97 -16.49 14.58
N THR A 346 -0.81 -15.76 15.68
CA THR A 346 0.20 -16.02 16.72
C THR A 346 -0.43 -16.55 18.01
N THR A 347 0.41 -16.96 18.96
CA THR A 347 0.00 -17.37 20.31
C THR A 347 0.58 -16.46 21.38
N ASP A 348 0.98 -15.24 21.02
CA ASP A 348 1.59 -14.28 21.94
C ASP A 348 0.52 -13.58 22.78
N ASP A 349 -0.64 -13.29 22.17
CA ASP A 349 -1.77 -12.64 22.80
C ASP A 349 -3.13 -13.15 22.28
N GLY A 350 -4.22 -12.66 22.89
CA GLY A 350 -5.58 -13.10 22.58
C GLY A 350 -5.85 -14.56 22.95
N THR A 351 -6.54 -15.28 22.06
CA THR A 351 -6.96 -16.69 22.24
C THR A 351 -6.30 -17.65 21.26
N GLY A 352 -5.52 -17.13 20.29
CA GLY A 352 -5.01 -17.89 19.15
C GLY A 352 -6.07 -18.21 18.08
N ILE A 353 -7.25 -17.61 18.17
CA ILE A 353 -8.27 -17.56 17.11
C ILE A 353 -8.54 -16.09 16.84
N VAL A 354 -8.48 -15.68 15.57
CA VAL A 354 -8.68 -14.29 15.16
C VAL A 354 -10.02 -14.15 14.47
N HIS A 355 -10.83 -13.17 14.86
CA HIS A 355 -12.04 -12.83 14.12
C HIS A 355 -11.65 -12.04 12.87
N LEU A 356 -12.22 -12.36 11.72
CA LEU A 356 -11.90 -11.68 10.46
C LEU A 356 -13.02 -10.76 10.04
N ALA A 357 -12.71 -9.47 9.94
CA ALA A 357 -13.54 -8.43 9.35
C ALA A 357 -12.80 -7.86 8.12
N PRO A 358 -12.95 -8.47 6.92
CA PRO A 358 -12.13 -8.18 5.74
C PRO A 358 -12.13 -6.71 5.30
N SER A 359 -13.13 -5.93 5.68
CA SER A 359 -13.19 -4.50 5.38
C SER A 359 -12.29 -3.66 6.28
N PHE A 360 -11.83 -4.17 7.42
CA PHE A 360 -11.14 -3.36 8.43
C PHE A 360 -9.75 -3.92 8.82
N GLY A 361 -9.26 -4.96 8.14
CA GLY A 361 -7.94 -5.54 8.36
C GLY A 361 -7.30 -5.99 7.05
N SER A 362 -6.01 -5.67 6.85
CA SER A 362 -5.30 -6.06 5.62
C SER A 362 -5.05 -7.57 5.54
N ASP A 363 -4.71 -8.20 6.66
CA ASP A 363 -4.53 -9.65 6.75
C ASP A 363 -5.86 -10.39 6.62
N ASP A 364 -6.91 -9.86 7.26
CA ASP A 364 -8.29 -10.31 7.13
C ASP A 364 -8.71 -10.33 5.67
N PHE A 365 -8.52 -9.21 4.95
CA PHE A 365 -8.84 -9.08 3.54
C PHE A 365 -8.08 -10.09 2.68
N ARG A 366 -6.78 -10.24 2.91
CA ARG A 366 -5.91 -11.16 2.17
C ARG A 366 -6.38 -12.60 2.32
N VAL A 367 -6.56 -13.07 3.56
CA VAL A 367 -6.96 -14.45 3.83
C VAL A 367 -8.41 -14.71 3.41
N ALA A 368 -9.31 -13.75 3.60
CA ALA A 368 -10.69 -13.84 3.11
C ALA A 368 -10.75 -13.97 1.58
N LYS A 369 -10.04 -13.10 0.85
CA LYS A 369 -10.00 -13.10 -0.61
C LYS A 369 -9.43 -14.41 -1.17
N GLN A 370 -8.34 -14.92 -0.58
CA GLN A 370 -7.74 -16.21 -0.98
C GLN A 370 -8.67 -17.40 -0.78
N ASN A 371 -9.64 -17.30 0.15
CA ASN A 371 -10.57 -18.36 0.49
C ASN A 371 -12.00 -18.11 -0.03
N GLY A 372 -12.20 -17.10 -0.88
CA GLY A 372 -13.52 -16.79 -1.45
C GLY A 372 -14.56 -16.37 -0.40
N ILE A 373 -14.15 -15.60 0.62
CA ILE A 373 -15.04 -15.04 1.65
C ILE A 373 -15.41 -13.60 1.26
N GLY A 374 -16.70 -13.30 1.22
CA GLY A 374 -17.19 -11.93 1.00
C GLY A 374 -17.00 -11.04 2.23
N SER A 375 -17.03 -9.73 2.02
CA SER A 375 -16.81 -8.73 3.07
C SER A 375 -18.11 -8.03 3.48
N LEU A 376 -18.09 -7.43 4.67
CA LEU A 376 -19.13 -6.55 5.19
C LEU A 376 -18.49 -5.22 5.59
N THR A 377 -18.91 -4.13 4.95
CA THR A 377 -18.47 -2.77 5.32
C THR A 377 -19.65 -2.05 5.94
N LEU A 378 -19.86 -2.27 7.25
CA LEU A 378 -21.03 -1.73 7.96
C LEU A 378 -20.78 -0.39 8.63
N VAL A 379 -19.66 0.27 8.31
CA VAL A 379 -19.29 1.60 8.81
C VAL A 379 -19.13 2.51 7.62
N ASP A 380 -19.64 3.75 7.68
CA ASP A 380 -19.53 4.75 6.63
C ASP A 380 -18.17 5.48 6.66
N LEU A 381 -17.92 6.32 5.65
CA LEU A 381 -16.71 7.14 5.56
C LEU A 381 -16.60 8.22 6.66
N GLN A 382 -17.64 8.43 7.47
CA GLN A 382 -17.60 9.33 8.64
C GLN A 382 -17.34 8.55 9.94
N GLY A 383 -17.09 7.24 9.85
CA GLY A 383 -16.82 6.40 11.01
C GLY A 383 -18.07 6.12 11.83
N ARG A 384 -19.26 6.11 11.21
CA ARG A 384 -20.54 5.76 11.84
C ARG A 384 -21.05 4.44 11.31
N PHE A 385 -21.79 3.70 12.13
CA PHE A 385 -22.47 2.51 11.63
C PHE A 385 -23.54 2.88 10.59
N THR A 386 -23.62 2.04 9.57
CA THR A 386 -24.66 2.07 8.53
C THR A 386 -26.03 1.71 9.09
N ALA A 387 -27.10 1.94 8.31
CA ALA A 387 -28.47 1.70 8.76
C ALA A 387 -28.77 0.22 9.03
N GLU A 388 -28.00 -0.68 8.41
CA GLU A 388 -28.10 -2.12 8.56
C GLU A 388 -27.78 -2.59 10.00
N VAL A 389 -26.91 -1.88 10.73
CA VAL A 389 -26.56 -2.21 12.12
C VAL A 389 -27.62 -1.62 13.06
N THR A 390 -28.81 -2.23 13.06
CA THR A 390 -30.04 -1.69 13.67
C THR A 390 -29.86 -1.15 15.10
N ASP A 391 -29.09 -1.86 15.93
CA ASP A 391 -28.92 -1.51 17.35
C ASP A 391 -28.02 -0.28 17.57
N PHE A 392 -27.19 0.07 16.58
CA PHE A 392 -26.16 1.13 16.69
C PHE A 392 -26.15 2.07 15.48
N ALA A 393 -27.21 2.07 14.66
CA ALA A 393 -27.26 2.77 13.39
C ALA A 393 -26.98 4.28 13.55
N GLY A 394 -26.05 4.81 12.76
CA GLY A 394 -25.63 6.21 12.80
C GLY A 394 -24.71 6.59 13.96
N GLU A 395 -24.43 5.68 14.91
CA GLU A 395 -23.49 5.94 15.99
C GLU A 395 -22.03 5.86 15.53
N HIS A 396 -21.17 6.72 16.07
CA HIS A 396 -19.73 6.68 15.79
C HIS A 396 -19.06 5.48 16.46
N VAL A 397 -18.22 4.76 15.71
CA VAL A 397 -17.51 3.57 16.20
C VAL A 397 -16.44 3.88 17.25
N LYS A 398 -15.97 5.13 17.28
CA LYS A 398 -15.05 5.68 18.29
C LYS A 398 -15.64 6.95 18.87
N GLU A 399 -15.63 7.07 20.19
CA GLU A 399 -16.25 8.20 20.91
C GLU A 399 -15.52 9.52 20.65
N GLU A 400 -14.24 9.44 20.28
CA GLU A 400 -13.41 10.59 19.96
C GLU A 400 -13.93 11.37 18.75
N TYR A 401 -14.78 10.79 17.89
CA TYR A 401 -15.43 11.51 16.79
C TYR A 401 -16.66 12.32 17.21
N ILE A 402 -17.11 12.18 18.46
CA ILE A 402 -18.29 12.85 18.98
C ILE A 402 -17.88 14.15 19.67
N GLU A 403 -18.67 15.20 19.46
CA GLU A 403 -18.46 16.49 20.12
C GLU A 403 -18.66 16.36 21.66
N PRO A 404 -17.76 16.92 22.49
CA PRO A 404 -17.79 16.71 23.94
C PRO A 404 -19.07 17.15 24.65
N ASP A 405 -19.79 18.13 24.10
CA ASP A 405 -21.07 18.64 24.61
C ASP A 405 -22.22 17.63 24.48
N LYS A 406 -22.04 16.58 23.67
CA LYS A 406 -23.00 15.47 23.54
C LYS A 406 -22.81 14.38 24.59
N PHE A 407 -21.75 14.44 25.40
CA PHE A 407 -21.56 13.51 26.51
C PHE A 407 -22.46 13.91 27.69
N ASN A 408 -23.53 13.14 27.89
CA ASN A 408 -24.34 13.22 29.09
C ASN A 408 -23.97 12.10 30.08
N THR A 409 -24.57 12.10 31.28
CA THR A 409 -24.30 11.10 32.32
C THR A 409 -24.65 9.66 31.93
N GLU A 410 -25.44 9.46 30.87
CA GLU A 410 -25.85 8.14 30.37
C GLU A 410 -25.05 7.69 29.15
N PHE A 411 -24.16 8.54 28.63
CA PHE A 411 -23.37 8.23 27.44
C PHE A 411 -22.48 7.02 27.70
N LYS A 412 -22.54 6.07 26.77
CA LYS A 412 -21.66 4.89 26.74
C LYS A 412 -21.07 4.77 25.34
N PRO A 413 -19.74 4.65 25.20
CA PRO A 413 -19.13 4.37 23.90
C PRO A 413 -19.70 3.08 23.30
N VAL A 414 -19.77 3.04 21.96
CA VAL A 414 -20.31 1.91 21.19
C VAL A 414 -19.64 0.59 21.55
N ASP A 415 -18.30 0.57 21.68
CA ASP A 415 -17.56 -0.63 22.09
C ASP A 415 -18.05 -1.18 23.46
N VAL A 416 -18.47 -0.32 24.38
CA VAL A 416 -19.05 -0.72 25.67
C VAL A 416 -20.48 -1.24 25.49
N LYS A 417 -21.29 -0.60 24.65
CA LYS A 417 -22.66 -1.07 24.33
C LYS A 417 -22.63 -2.47 23.69
N ILE A 418 -21.74 -2.69 22.72
CA ILE A 418 -21.49 -4.00 22.09
C ILE A 418 -21.10 -5.03 23.15
N ALA A 419 -20.17 -4.68 24.04
CA ALA A 419 -19.74 -5.58 25.10
C ALA A 419 -20.86 -5.93 26.09
N ILE A 420 -21.75 -4.99 26.42
CA ILE A 420 -22.93 -5.25 27.28
C ILE A 420 -23.88 -6.22 26.59
N LYS A 421 -24.24 -5.96 25.33
CA LYS A 421 -25.13 -6.83 24.54
C LYS A 421 -24.58 -8.26 24.46
N LEU A 422 -23.29 -8.42 24.15
CA LEU A 422 -22.66 -9.74 24.08
C LEU A 422 -22.64 -10.47 25.44
N LYS A 423 -22.52 -9.75 26.56
CA LYS A 423 -22.62 -10.37 27.91
C LYS A 423 -24.03 -10.89 28.17
N GLU A 424 -25.05 -10.09 27.87
CA GLU A 424 -26.46 -10.43 28.08
C GLU A 424 -26.90 -11.62 27.20
N GLU A 425 -26.37 -11.70 25.97
CA GLU A 425 -26.71 -12.75 25.00
C GLU A 425 -25.86 -14.04 25.11
N ASN A 426 -25.06 -14.19 26.17
CA ASN A 426 -24.11 -15.31 26.30
C ASN A 426 -23.12 -15.42 25.12
N ARG A 427 -22.75 -14.29 24.51
CA ARG A 427 -21.84 -14.19 23.35
C ARG A 427 -20.49 -13.53 23.68
N ALA A 428 -20.24 -13.17 24.94
CA ALA A 428 -18.93 -12.74 25.44
C ALA A 428 -18.40 -13.73 26.48
N PHE A 429 -17.15 -14.19 26.29
CA PHE A 429 -16.44 -15.01 27.26
C PHE A 429 -15.72 -14.15 28.30
N LYS A 430 -15.08 -13.06 27.89
CA LYS A 430 -14.37 -12.11 28.77
C LYS A 430 -14.39 -10.71 28.17
N VAL A 431 -14.57 -9.70 29.02
CA VAL A 431 -14.55 -8.27 28.68
C VAL A 431 -13.71 -7.55 29.72
N GLU A 432 -12.69 -6.84 29.28
CA GLU A 432 -11.78 -6.09 30.14
C GLU A 432 -11.25 -4.85 29.45
N LYS A 433 -10.76 -3.90 30.24
CA LYS A 433 -10.01 -2.76 29.70
C LYS A 433 -8.57 -3.20 29.43
N TYR A 434 -8.08 -2.89 28.24
CA TYR A 434 -6.72 -3.21 27.83
C TYR A 434 -6.03 -1.95 27.35
N GLU A 435 -4.75 -1.83 27.70
CA GLU A 435 -3.93 -0.68 27.35
C GLU A 435 -2.98 -1.09 26.22
N HIS A 436 -3.07 -0.38 25.08
CA HIS A 436 -2.29 -0.71 23.89
C HIS A 436 -1.99 0.53 23.06
N SER A 437 -1.05 0.39 22.13
CA SER A 437 -0.71 1.48 21.20
C SER A 437 -1.68 1.48 20.03
N TYR A 438 -2.36 2.62 19.81
CA TYR A 438 -3.34 2.78 18.72
C TYR A 438 -2.97 3.98 17.83
N PRO A 439 -3.12 3.86 16.50
CA PRO A 439 -2.80 4.93 15.57
C PRO A 439 -3.83 6.06 15.60
N HIS A 440 -3.35 7.29 15.73
CA HIS A 440 -4.13 8.51 15.62
C HIS A 440 -3.65 9.32 14.43
N CYS A 441 -4.58 10.06 13.83
CA CYS A 441 -4.26 10.98 12.75
C CYS A 441 -3.40 12.10 13.32
N TRP A 442 -2.20 12.27 12.76
CA TRP A 442 -1.26 13.33 13.14
C TRP A 442 -1.84 14.75 13.01
N ARG A 443 -2.93 14.90 12.23
CA ARG A 443 -3.58 16.19 11.95
C ARG A 443 -4.72 16.51 12.90
N THR A 444 -5.62 15.55 13.09
CA THR A 444 -6.88 15.76 13.83
C THR A 444 -6.81 15.23 15.26
N ASP A 445 -5.74 14.53 15.61
CA ASP A 445 -5.56 13.83 16.88
C ASP A 445 -6.62 12.75 17.15
N LYS A 446 -7.49 12.47 16.18
CA LYS A 446 -8.54 11.45 16.27
C LYS A 446 -8.01 10.08 15.89
N PRO A 447 -8.60 8.98 16.42
CA PRO A 447 -8.26 7.63 16.03
C PRO A 447 -8.30 7.42 14.51
N VAL A 448 -7.49 6.50 13.99
CA VAL A 448 -7.51 6.06 12.59
C VAL A 448 -8.29 4.75 12.49
N LEU A 449 -9.05 4.57 11.41
CA LEU A 449 -9.67 3.30 11.07
C LEU A 449 -8.95 2.70 9.86
N TYR A 450 -8.69 1.39 9.86
CA TYR A 450 -8.36 0.71 8.61
C TYR A 450 -9.65 0.51 7.83
N TYR A 451 -9.69 0.93 6.57
CA TYR A 451 -10.95 1.05 5.81
C TYR A 451 -10.73 0.71 4.32
N PRO A 452 -11.72 0.14 3.60
CA PRO A 452 -11.55 -0.15 2.18
C PRO A 452 -11.68 1.14 1.38
N LEU A 453 -10.59 1.59 0.76
CA LEU A 453 -10.58 2.75 -0.12
C LEU A 453 -10.39 2.31 -1.56
N ASP A 454 -11.15 2.93 -2.47
CA ASP A 454 -11.00 2.77 -3.92
C ASP A 454 -9.53 2.95 -4.32
N SER A 455 -9.05 2.09 -5.19
CA SER A 455 -7.69 2.15 -5.71
C SER A 455 -7.62 1.52 -7.10
N TRP A 456 -6.74 2.04 -7.93
CA TRP A 456 -6.39 1.42 -9.21
C TRP A 456 -5.27 0.40 -9.01
N PHE A 457 -5.41 -0.73 -9.67
CA PHE A 457 -4.47 -1.84 -9.60
C PHE A 457 -4.00 -2.26 -10.97
N VAL A 458 -2.77 -2.77 -11.01
CA VAL A 458 -2.24 -3.56 -12.13
C VAL A 458 -2.38 -5.05 -11.77
N LYS A 459 -3.02 -5.84 -12.64
CA LYS A 459 -3.15 -7.31 -12.54
C LYS A 459 -1.83 -8.03 -12.79
N THR A 460 -0.84 -7.79 -11.93
CA THR A 460 0.49 -8.42 -12.04
C THR A 460 0.42 -9.93 -11.86
N THR A 461 -0.60 -10.44 -11.16
CA THR A 461 -0.82 -11.88 -10.98
C THR A 461 -1.07 -12.63 -12.30
N GLU A 462 -1.67 -11.97 -13.30
CA GLU A 462 -1.93 -12.55 -14.62
C GLU A 462 -0.65 -12.87 -15.39
N VAL A 463 0.44 -12.13 -15.11
CA VAL A 463 1.76 -12.29 -15.74
C VAL A 463 2.82 -12.90 -14.81
N LYS A 464 2.42 -13.36 -13.62
CA LYS A 464 3.32 -13.92 -12.60
C LYS A 464 4.22 -15.03 -13.14
N SER A 465 3.64 -16.01 -13.84
CA SER A 465 4.39 -17.13 -14.41
C SER A 465 5.46 -16.65 -15.40
N ARG A 466 5.14 -15.64 -16.22
CA ARG A 466 6.08 -15.05 -17.17
C ARG A 466 7.18 -14.27 -16.45
N MET A 467 6.86 -13.53 -15.39
CA MET A 467 7.86 -12.84 -14.57
C MET A 467 8.83 -13.82 -13.91
N MET A 468 8.34 -14.96 -13.41
CA MET A 468 9.19 -16.01 -12.83
C MET A 468 10.09 -16.67 -13.88
N GLU A 469 9.55 -16.98 -15.07
CA GLU A 469 10.33 -17.51 -16.19
C GLU A 469 11.47 -16.56 -16.58
N LEU A 470 11.15 -15.28 -16.75
CA LEU A 470 12.14 -14.25 -17.08
C LEU A 470 13.17 -14.06 -15.97
N ASN A 471 12.75 -14.10 -14.70
CA ASN A 471 13.67 -14.01 -13.56
C ASN A 471 14.78 -15.07 -13.61
N ASN A 472 14.46 -16.29 -14.07
CA ASN A 472 15.44 -17.37 -14.22
C ASN A 472 16.47 -17.12 -15.34
N THR A 473 16.18 -16.21 -16.26
CA THR A 473 17.11 -15.81 -17.33
C THR A 473 18.09 -14.71 -16.88
N ILE A 474 17.81 -14.04 -15.77
CA ILE A 474 18.64 -12.96 -15.24
C ILE A 474 19.87 -13.54 -14.53
N ASN A 475 21.05 -13.06 -14.90
CA ASN A 475 22.31 -13.41 -14.23
C ASN A 475 22.50 -12.62 -12.93
N TRP A 476 21.80 -13.02 -11.88
CA TRP A 476 21.88 -12.41 -10.55
C TRP A 476 23.26 -12.60 -9.91
N LYS A 477 23.75 -11.54 -9.23
CA LYS A 477 24.98 -11.58 -8.42
C LYS A 477 24.71 -10.98 -7.04
N PRO A 478 24.62 -11.80 -5.97
CA PRO A 478 24.69 -13.27 -5.95
C PRO A 478 23.44 -13.92 -6.56
N GLU A 479 23.59 -15.17 -7.02
CA GLU A 479 22.49 -15.95 -7.62
C GLU A 479 21.32 -16.16 -6.65
N SER A 480 21.62 -16.34 -5.35
CA SER A 480 20.63 -16.49 -4.28
C SER A 480 19.67 -15.30 -4.13
N THR A 481 20.01 -14.12 -4.67
CA THR A 481 19.06 -13.00 -4.74
C THR A 481 17.91 -13.33 -5.69
N GLY A 482 18.22 -13.90 -6.85
CA GLY A 482 17.24 -14.25 -7.88
C GLY A 482 16.40 -15.46 -7.50
N THR A 483 17.04 -16.55 -7.05
CA THR A 483 16.35 -17.79 -6.66
C THR A 483 15.71 -17.72 -5.28
N GLY A 484 16.27 -16.93 -4.36
CA GLY A 484 15.76 -16.76 -3.00
C GLY A 484 14.88 -15.53 -2.86
N ARG A 485 15.46 -14.38 -2.50
CA ARG A 485 14.70 -13.19 -2.07
C ARG A 485 13.68 -12.71 -3.11
N PHE A 486 14.08 -12.59 -4.37
CA PHE A 486 13.20 -12.09 -5.44
C PHE A 486 12.29 -13.20 -5.98
N GLY A 487 12.80 -14.43 -6.15
CA GLY A 487 12.03 -15.60 -6.55
C GLY A 487 10.86 -15.90 -5.60
N ASN A 488 11.13 -16.02 -4.29
CA ASN A 488 10.11 -16.25 -3.26
C ASN A 488 9.08 -15.11 -3.18
N TRP A 489 9.50 -13.87 -3.49
CA TRP A 489 8.59 -12.73 -3.58
C TRP A 489 7.66 -12.85 -4.79
N LEU A 490 8.19 -13.20 -5.97
CA LEU A 490 7.38 -13.45 -7.17
C LEU A 490 6.42 -14.63 -6.99
N GLU A 491 6.80 -15.68 -6.26
CA GLU A 491 5.92 -16.81 -5.92
C GLU A 491 4.70 -16.40 -5.11
N ASN A 492 4.76 -15.29 -4.38
CA ASN A 492 3.66 -14.77 -3.57
C ASN A 492 3.16 -13.41 -4.11
N LEU A 493 3.42 -13.12 -5.40
CA LEU A 493 3.03 -11.87 -6.03
C LEU A 493 1.52 -11.65 -5.92
N VAL A 494 1.16 -10.44 -5.52
CA VAL A 494 -0.21 -9.91 -5.49
C VAL A 494 -0.33 -8.76 -6.47
N ASP A 495 -1.56 -8.43 -6.87
CA ASP A 495 -1.82 -7.30 -7.75
C ASP A 495 -1.31 -6.00 -7.15
N TRP A 496 -0.67 -5.17 -7.97
CA TRP A 496 0.00 -3.96 -7.52
C TRP A 496 -1.01 -2.81 -7.41
N ASN A 497 -1.20 -2.29 -6.20
CA ASN A 497 -1.93 -1.03 -5.98
C ASN A 497 -1.11 0.15 -6.54
N LEU A 498 -1.56 0.67 -7.68
CA LEU A 498 -0.92 1.73 -8.44
C LEU A 498 -1.31 3.12 -7.94
N SER A 499 -2.56 3.34 -7.55
CA SER A 499 -3.06 4.69 -7.23
C SER A 499 -2.52 5.26 -5.92
N ARG A 500 -2.29 6.56 -5.88
CA ARG A 500 -1.90 7.34 -4.71
C ARG A 500 -2.73 8.62 -4.67
N SER A 501 -3.41 8.87 -3.55
CA SER A 501 -4.17 10.11 -3.34
C SER A 501 -3.25 11.24 -2.84
N ARG A 502 -2.51 11.85 -3.78
CA ARG A 502 -1.43 12.85 -3.58
C ARG A 502 -1.55 14.02 -4.57
N TYR A 503 -0.69 15.03 -4.47
CA TYR A 503 -0.72 16.24 -5.31
C TYR A 503 0.43 16.32 -6.32
N TRP A 504 1.63 15.81 -5.98
CA TRP A 504 2.83 15.86 -6.80
C TRP A 504 3.27 14.48 -7.31
N GLY A 505 3.05 14.23 -8.60
CA GLY A 505 3.34 12.96 -9.27
C GLY A 505 2.63 12.84 -10.61
N ILE A 506 2.87 11.74 -11.32
CA ILE A 506 2.24 11.47 -12.60
C ILE A 506 0.74 11.16 -12.40
N PRO A 507 -0.18 11.89 -13.06
CA PRO A 507 -1.60 11.63 -12.92
C PRO A 507 -2.04 10.35 -13.65
N ILE A 508 -3.00 9.61 -13.09
CA ILE A 508 -3.63 8.49 -13.81
C ILE A 508 -4.42 9.04 -15.00
N PRO A 509 -4.16 8.57 -16.24
CA PRO A 509 -4.76 9.14 -17.44
C PRO A 509 -6.11 8.49 -17.78
N ILE A 510 -6.99 8.33 -16.80
CA ILE A 510 -8.30 7.71 -16.97
C ILE A 510 -9.38 8.75 -16.67
N TRP A 511 -10.25 8.98 -17.63
CA TRP A 511 -11.47 9.79 -17.50
C TRP A 511 -12.67 8.85 -17.40
N THR A 512 -13.54 9.12 -16.44
CA THR A 512 -14.67 8.25 -16.08
C THR A 512 -15.97 9.07 -16.06
N SER A 513 -17.08 8.51 -16.55
CA SER A 513 -18.41 9.09 -16.41
C SER A 513 -18.88 9.11 -14.95
N GLU A 514 -19.83 9.96 -14.59
CA GLU A 514 -20.36 10.05 -13.22
C GLU A 514 -20.94 8.71 -12.71
N ASP A 515 -21.65 7.99 -13.58
CA ASP A 515 -22.19 6.65 -13.30
C ASP A 515 -21.13 5.52 -13.34
N ARG A 516 -19.88 5.85 -13.67
CA ARG A 516 -18.72 4.95 -13.81
C ARG A 516 -18.89 3.82 -14.83
N THR A 517 -19.87 3.93 -15.74
CA THR A 517 -20.12 2.92 -16.77
C THR A 517 -19.23 3.07 -18.01
N GLU A 518 -18.70 4.27 -18.25
CA GLU A 518 -17.87 4.59 -19.40
C GLU A 518 -16.55 5.22 -18.94
N GLN A 519 -15.47 4.81 -19.60
CA GLN A 519 -14.12 5.22 -19.28
C GLN A 519 -13.29 5.37 -20.56
N ILE A 520 -12.37 6.34 -20.56
CA ILE A 520 -11.33 6.49 -21.59
C ILE A 520 -9.98 6.59 -20.91
N CYS A 521 -9.03 5.76 -21.33
CA CYS A 521 -7.62 5.89 -20.94
C CYS A 521 -6.84 6.58 -22.06
N ILE A 522 -6.23 7.72 -21.73
CA ILE A 522 -5.44 8.55 -22.64
C ILE A 522 -3.98 8.06 -22.65
N GLY A 523 -3.45 7.81 -23.83
CA GLY A 523 -2.09 7.29 -24.03
C GLY A 523 -1.11 8.25 -24.68
N SER A 524 -1.54 9.46 -25.08
CA SER A 524 -0.66 10.49 -25.66
C SER A 524 -1.24 11.90 -25.52
N ALA A 525 -0.38 12.92 -25.61
CA ALA A 525 -0.76 14.34 -25.65
C ALA A 525 -1.54 14.67 -26.94
N GLU A 526 -1.21 14.03 -28.06
CA GLU A 526 -1.98 14.15 -29.30
C GLU A 526 -3.42 13.62 -29.15
N GLN A 527 -3.56 12.44 -28.51
CA GLN A 527 -4.88 11.89 -28.20
C GLN A 527 -5.64 12.83 -27.26
N LEU A 528 -4.99 13.31 -26.18
CA LEU A 528 -5.60 14.26 -25.25
C LEU A 528 -6.11 15.51 -25.96
N LYS A 529 -5.28 16.13 -26.81
CA LYS A 529 -5.65 17.32 -27.59
C LYS A 529 -6.89 17.07 -28.44
N SER A 530 -6.97 15.90 -29.07
CA SER A 530 -8.09 15.50 -29.93
C SER A 530 -9.38 15.27 -29.13
N GLU A 531 -9.29 14.62 -27.95
CA GLU A 531 -10.45 14.40 -27.08
C GLU A 531 -10.97 15.71 -26.45
N ILE A 532 -10.08 16.66 -26.15
CA ILE A 532 -10.50 18.00 -25.70
C ILE A 532 -11.29 18.72 -26.79
N ALA A 533 -10.88 18.60 -28.06
CA ALA A 533 -11.61 19.23 -29.17
C ALA A 533 -13.05 18.70 -29.26
N LYS A 534 -13.26 17.39 -29.11
CA LYS A 534 -14.60 16.79 -29.04
C LYS A 534 -15.40 17.30 -27.83
N SER A 535 -14.73 17.49 -26.70
CA SER A 535 -15.36 18.04 -25.48
C SER A 535 -15.83 19.48 -25.67
N ILE A 536 -15.09 20.29 -26.43
CA ILE A 536 -15.49 21.66 -26.82
C ILE A 536 -16.71 21.61 -27.75
N GLU A 537 -16.71 20.75 -28.76
CA GLU A 537 -17.86 20.56 -29.66
C GLU A 537 -19.12 20.12 -28.89
N ALA A 538 -18.95 19.31 -27.84
CA ALA A 538 -20.02 18.88 -26.94
C ALA A 538 -20.46 19.95 -25.92
N GLY A 539 -19.75 21.09 -25.83
CA GLY A 539 -20.07 22.18 -24.90
C GLY A 539 -19.66 21.94 -23.45
N TYR A 540 -18.74 21.00 -23.19
CA TYR A 540 -18.22 20.74 -21.83
C TYR A 540 -16.95 21.51 -21.49
N MET A 541 -16.26 22.04 -22.49
CA MET A 541 -15.02 22.81 -22.36
C MET A 541 -15.09 24.05 -23.27
N ASP A 542 -14.51 25.17 -22.83
CA ASP A 542 -14.45 26.40 -23.64
C ASP A 542 -13.15 26.54 -24.43
N LYS A 543 -12.06 25.94 -23.92
CA LYS A 543 -10.70 26.10 -24.45
C LYS A 543 -9.92 24.79 -24.46
N ASN A 544 -9.06 24.63 -25.46
CA ASN A 544 -8.10 23.54 -25.50
C ASN A 544 -6.78 23.94 -24.81
N HIS A 545 -6.47 23.32 -23.67
CA HIS A 545 -5.24 23.56 -22.93
C HIS A 545 -3.96 23.15 -23.69
N LEU A 546 -4.10 22.34 -24.74
CA LEU A 546 -3.02 21.89 -25.63
C LEU A 546 -3.08 22.60 -27.00
N GLU A 547 -3.71 23.78 -27.11
CA GLU A 547 -3.85 24.50 -28.40
C GLU A 547 -2.51 24.73 -29.10
N ASN A 548 -1.47 25.10 -28.34
CA ASN A 548 -0.13 25.42 -28.83
C ASN A 548 0.74 24.18 -29.11
N PHE A 549 0.37 23.02 -28.56
CA PHE A 549 1.09 21.77 -28.78
C PHE A 549 0.92 21.29 -30.23
N LYS A 550 2.02 20.97 -30.90
CA LYS A 550 2.03 20.42 -32.26
C LYS A 550 2.42 18.94 -32.23
N ALA A 551 1.53 18.07 -32.70
CA ALA A 551 1.82 16.65 -32.84
C ALA A 551 2.98 16.43 -33.83
N GLY A 552 3.88 15.49 -33.51
CA GLY A 552 5.08 15.19 -34.30
C GLY A 552 6.27 16.14 -34.09
N ASP A 553 6.09 17.26 -33.38
CA ASP A 553 7.18 18.14 -32.95
C ASP A 553 7.64 17.74 -31.54
N PHE A 554 8.76 17.05 -31.42
CA PHE A 554 9.33 16.63 -30.15
C PHE A 554 10.36 17.62 -29.61
N SER A 555 10.34 18.89 -29.99
CA SER A 555 11.18 19.90 -29.36
C SER A 555 10.82 20.10 -27.88
N LYS A 556 11.80 20.57 -27.09
CA LYS A 556 11.56 20.89 -25.67
C LYS A 556 10.54 22.03 -25.55
N GLU A 557 10.67 23.03 -26.40
CA GLU A 557 9.82 24.21 -26.46
C GLU A 557 8.35 23.84 -26.71
N ASN A 558 8.06 22.86 -27.59
CA ASN A 558 6.70 22.40 -27.84
C ASN A 558 6.09 21.70 -26.61
N TYR A 559 6.87 20.87 -25.91
CA TYR A 559 6.43 20.15 -24.71
C TYR A 559 6.37 21.02 -23.44
N GLU A 560 6.96 22.22 -23.46
CA GLU A 560 6.83 23.22 -22.38
C GLU A 560 5.58 24.11 -22.53
N THR A 561 4.79 23.96 -23.61
CA THR A 561 3.57 24.75 -23.83
C THR A 561 2.36 24.33 -23.00
N PHE A 562 2.43 23.18 -22.31
CA PHE A 562 1.39 22.64 -21.45
C PHE A 562 2.02 21.95 -20.24
N ASP A 563 1.22 21.56 -19.25
CA ASP A 563 1.68 20.77 -18.09
C ASP A 563 0.65 19.67 -17.80
N LEU A 564 1.11 18.40 -17.78
CA LEU A 564 0.27 17.25 -17.50
C LEU A 564 0.06 16.98 -16.00
N HIS A 565 0.66 17.77 -15.11
CA HIS A 565 0.47 17.62 -13.66
C HIS A 565 -0.87 18.19 -13.19
N ARG A 566 -1.22 17.82 -11.95
CA ARG A 566 -2.23 18.55 -11.19
C ARG A 566 -1.75 19.99 -10.93
N PRO A 567 -2.65 20.98 -10.85
CA PRO A 567 -4.08 20.87 -11.07
C PRO A 567 -4.48 20.91 -12.56
N TYR A 568 -3.60 21.31 -13.47
CA TYR A 568 -3.93 21.61 -14.87
C TYR A 568 -4.68 20.50 -15.59
N VAL A 569 -4.28 19.24 -15.40
CA VAL A 569 -4.93 18.09 -16.02
C VAL A 569 -6.29 17.75 -15.39
N ASP A 570 -6.55 18.17 -14.16
CA ASP A 570 -7.82 17.94 -13.45
C ASP A 570 -8.94 18.82 -14.02
N ASP A 571 -8.59 19.98 -14.59
CA ASP A 571 -9.53 20.91 -15.21
C ASP A 571 -10.00 20.45 -16.60
N ILE A 572 -9.40 19.38 -17.13
CA ILE A 572 -9.76 18.82 -18.44
C ILE A 572 -10.97 17.90 -18.27
N VAL A 573 -12.10 18.31 -18.84
CA VAL A 573 -13.30 17.49 -18.97
C VAL A 573 -13.34 16.86 -20.35
N LEU A 574 -13.63 15.57 -20.45
CA LEU A 574 -13.81 14.85 -21.71
C LEU A 574 -15.27 14.45 -21.92
N VAL A 575 -15.59 14.03 -23.14
CA VAL A 575 -16.91 13.51 -23.53
C VAL A 575 -16.81 12.03 -23.89
N SER A 576 -17.70 11.21 -23.36
CA SER A 576 -17.75 9.77 -23.65
C SER A 576 -18.29 9.50 -25.06
N PRO A 577 -18.12 8.28 -25.60
CA PRO A 577 -18.71 7.91 -26.89
C PRO A 577 -20.24 8.08 -26.94
N THR A 578 -20.93 7.99 -25.80
CA THR A 578 -22.39 8.22 -25.69
C THR A 578 -22.76 9.67 -25.40
N GLY A 579 -21.78 10.58 -25.32
CA GLY A 579 -21.99 12.00 -25.06
C GLY A 579 -22.01 12.38 -23.58
N LYS A 580 -21.66 11.48 -22.65
CA LYS A 580 -21.63 11.80 -21.22
C LYS A 580 -20.39 12.60 -20.84
N LYS A 581 -20.53 13.51 -19.88
CA LYS A 581 -19.41 14.20 -19.24
C LYS A 581 -18.51 13.20 -18.50
N MET A 582 -17.19 13.28 -18.70
CA MET A 582 -16.21 12.46 -18.00
C MET A 582 -15.18 13.32 -17.29
N ILE A 583 -14.85 12.94 -16.06
CA ILE A 583 -13.88 13.62 -15.20
C ILE A 583 -12.70 12.66 -14.97
N ARG A 584 -11.48 13.21 -14.89
CA ARG A 584 -10.29 12.42 -14.59
C ARG A 584 -10.39 11.78 -13.21
N GLU A 585 -9.96 10.54 -13.10
CA GLU A 585 -9.71 9.88 -11.80
C GLU A 585 -8.67 10.68 -11.02
N ALA A 586 -9.00 11.20 -9.84
CA ALA A 586 -8.16 12.17 -9.12
C ALA A 586 -6.78 11.63 -8.69
N ASP A 587 -6.61 10.31 -8.65
CA ASP A 587 -5.40 9.64 -8.21
C ASP A 587 -4.18 9.92 -9.11
N LEU A 588 -3.00 9.87 -8.48
CA LEU A 588 -1.69 9.81 -9.11
C LEU A 588 -1.19 8.36 -9.12
N ILE A 589 -0.17 8.05 -9.90
CA ILE A 589 0.48 6.73 -9.85
C ILE A 589 1.56 6.66 -8.77
N ASP A 590 1.89 5.43 -8.41
CA ASP A 590 3.01 5.08 -7.55
C ASP A 590 4.35 5.45 -8.19
N VAL A 591 5.24 6.10 -7.45
CA VAL A 591 6.56 6.55 -7.95
C VAL A 591 7.47 5.40 -8.41
N TRP A 592 7.22 4.18 -7.91
CA TRP A 592 7.88 2.98 -8.40
C TRP A 592 7.51 2.63 -9.85
N PHE A 593 6.34 3.07 -10.32
CA PHE A 593 5.96 2.97 -11.72
C PHE A 593 6.71 4.00 -12.56
N ASP A 594 6.83 5.25 -12.08
CA ASP A 594 7.64 6.29 -12.74
C ASP A 594 9.06 5.80 -12.99
N SER A 595 9.73 5.33 -11.94
CA SER A 595 11.10 4.81 -12.01
C SER A 595 11.19 3.48 -12.77
N GLY A 596 10.18 2.61 -12.69
CA GLY A 596 10.09 1.36 -13.45
C GLY A 596 9.90 1.57 -14.96
N ALA A 597 9.29 2.68 -15.38
CA ALA A 597 9.08 3.06 -16.77
C ALA A 597 10.33 3.65 -17.45
N MET A 598 11.36 3.97 -16.67
CA MET A 598 12.60 4.62 -17.12
C MET A 598 13.24 4.01 -18.39
N PRO A 599 13.30 2.67 -18.57
CA PRO A 599 13.87 2.07 -19.79
C PRO A 599 13.24 2.59 -21.09
N TYR A 600 11.95 2.93 -21.05
CA TYR A 600 11.17 3.46 -22.18
C TYR A 600 11.12 4.99 -22.15
N ALA A 601 10.75 5.53 -20.99
CA ALA A 601 10.41 6.94 -20.81
C ALA A 601 11.61 7.88 -20.96
N GLN A 602 12.83 7.43 -20.63
CA GLN A 602 14.05 8.24 -20.84
C GLN A 602 14.32 8.57 -22.33
N TRP A 603 13.76 7.76 -23.23
CA TRP A 603 13.89 7.89 -24.67
C TRP A 603 12.64 8.47 -25.33
N HIS A 604 11.62 8.77 -24.53
CA HIS A 604 10.31 9.19 -25.02
C HIS A 604 9.67 8.13 -25.96
N TYR A 605 9.93 6.85 -25.68
CA TYR A 605 9.32 5.73 -26.39
C TYR A 605 7.83 5.60 -26.00
N PRO A 606 6.91 5.33 -26.95
CA PRO A 606 7.14 4.94 -28.35
C PRO A 606 7.06 6.10 -29.35
N PHE A 607 7.16 7.36 -28.93
CA PHE A 607 6.93 8.52 -29.79
C PHE A 607 8.17 8.88 -30.61
N GLU A 608 9.35 8.86 -29.98
CA GLU A 608 10.64 9.10 -30.62
C GLU A 608 11.72 8.11 -30.17
N ASN A 609 12.92 8.21 -30.75
CA ASN A 609 14.10 7.40 -30.42
C ASN A 609 13.90 5.87 -30.43
N LYS A 610 12.94 5.35 -31.23
CA LYS A 610 12.65 3.92 -31.34
C LYS A 610 13.89 3.09 -31.70
N GLU A 611 14.72 3.59 -32.60
CA GLU A 611 15.95 2.91 -33.02
C GLU A 611 16.92 2.77 -31.84
N LYS A 612 17.14 3.86 -31.08
CA LYS A 612 17.97 3.83 -29.87
C LYS A 612 17.43 2.86 -28.83
N PHE A 613 16.11 2.86 -28.60
CA PHE A 613 15.48 1.92 -27.70
C PHE A 613 15.63 0.46 -28.17
N ASN A 614 15.48 0.17 -29.46
CA ASN A 614 15.58 -1.19 -29.99
C ASN A 614 17.03 -1.73 -30.02
N THR A 615 18.03 -0.84 -30.02
CA THR A 615 19.44 -1.21 -29.83
C THR A 615 19.83 -1.33 -28.36
N THR A 616 18.95 -0.87 -27.46
CA THR A 616 19.07 -0.97 -26.01
C THR A 616 18.51 -2.32 -25.53
#